data_AF-A0A2I4DKT9-F1
#
_entry.id   AF-A0A2I4DKT9-F1
#
_cell.length_a   1.000
_cell.length_b   1.000
_cell.length_c   1.000
_cell.angle_alpha   90.00
_cell.angle_beta   90.00
_cell.angle_gamma   90.00
#
_symmetry.space_group_name_H-M   'P 1'
#
loop_
_entity.id
_entity.type
_entity.pdbx_description
1 polymer ?
#
loop_
_entity_poly.entity_id
_entity_poly.type
_entity_poly.pdbx_seq_one_letter_code
_entity_poly.pdbx_strand_id
1 'polypeptide(L)'
;MASLGHPALIARHRPFPVTHRAAERWLHHMQQALESTPDIDADSKIRMMNFFRHTAFFLVAGDELKSPNQQPLCKHGTSNQLPM
;
A
#
# COMPACT_ATOMS: atom_id res chain seq x y z
N MET A 1 -22.23 7.75 2.54
CA MET A 1 -21.07 6.86 2.31
C MET A 1 -19.83 7.64 2.66
N ALA A 2 -19.11 7.28 3.74
CA ALA A 2 -17.92 8.02 4.14
C ALA A 2 -16.82 7.79 3.09
N SER A 3 -16.38 8.85 2.40
CA SER A 3 -15.13 8.82 1.66
C SER A 3 -14.00 8.66 2.68
N LEU A 4 -13.10 7.68 2.47
CA LEU A 4 -11.99 7.37 3.39
C LEU A 4 -10.92 8.50 3.45
N GLY A 5 -11.26 9.72 3.04
CA GLY A 5 -10.36 10.85 2.89
C GLY A 5 -9.38 10.65 1.74
N HIS A 6 -8.25 11.34 1.80
CA HIS A 6 -7.20 11.23 0.81
C HIS A 6 -6.70 9.77 0.68
N PRO A 7 -6.47 9.25 -0.54
CA PRO A 7 -6.04 7.86 -0.75
C PRO A 7 -4.75 7.49 -0.01
N ALA A 8 -3.76 8.40 0.04
CA ALA A 8 -2.53 8.25 0.84
C ALA A 8 -1.87 6.86 0.74
N LEU A 9 -1.77 6.31 -0.48
CA LEU A 9 -1.51 4.89 -0.70
C LEU A 9 -0.22 4.39 -0.02
N ILE A 10 0.91 5.10 -0.16
CA ILE A 10 2.18 4.72 0.49
C ILE A 10 2.03 4.64 2.01
N ALA A 11 1.38 5.65 2.63
CA ALA A 11 1.19 5.69 4.08
C ALA A 11 0.31 4.54 4.57
N ARG A 12 -0.75 4.19 3.82
CA ARG A 12 -1.66 3.09 4.16
C ARG A 12 -1.06 1.71 3.92
N HIS A 13 -0.14 1.58 2.96
CA HIS A 13 0.60 0.35 2.71
C HIS A 13 1.88 0.26 3.57
N ARG A 14 2.12 1.24 4.46
CA ARG A 14 3.30 1.24 5.34
C ARG A 14 3.44 -0.02 6.22
N PRO A 15 2.36 -0.57 6.81
CA PRO A 15 2.45 -1.74 7.69
C PRO A 15 2.78 -3.06 7.00
N PHE A 16 2.69 -3.13 5.66
CA PHE A 16 2.87 -4.36 4.91
C PHE A 16 4.22 -4.35 4.17
N PRO A 17 4.89 -5.50 4.04
CA PRO A 17 6.13 -5.61 3.25
C PRO A 17 5.79 -5.64 1.76
N VAL A 18 5.86 -4.49 1.09
CA VAL A 18 5.54 -4.37 -0.34
C VAL A 18 6.79 -4.56 -1.18
N THR A 19 7.30 -5.78 -1.20
CA THR A 19 8.49 -6.16 -1.99
C THR A 19 8.20 -6.25 -3.49
N HIS A 20 9.25 -6.22 -4.32
CA HIS A 20 9.16 -6.49 -5.77
C HIS A 20 8.37 -7.78 -6.08
N ARG A 21 8.68 -8.89 -5.41
CA ARG A 21 7.98 -10.18 -5.56
C ARG A 21 6.50 -10.08 -5.16
N ALA A 22 6.19 -9.31 -4.11
CA ALA A 22 4.80 -9.09 -3.70
C ALA A 22 4.02 -8.30 -4.76
N ALA A 23 4.64 -7.27 -5.36
CA ALA A 23 4.05 -6.50 -6.45
C ALA A 23 3.77 -7.38 -7.68
N GLU A 24 4.73 -8.19 -8.12
CA GLU A 24 4.54 -9.13 -9.23
C GLU A 24 3.40 -10.13 -8.95
N ARG A 25 3.36 -10.67 -7.72
CA ARG A 25 2.30 -11.60 -7.31
C ARG A 25 0.93 -10.93 -7.31
N TRP A 26 0.84 -9.69 -6.86
CA TRP A 26 -0.39 -8.92 -6.89
C TRP A 26 -0.84 -8.62 -8.33
N LEU A 27 0.09 -8.25 -9.22
CA LEU A 27 -0.20 -8.02 -10.65
C LEU A 27 -0.68 -9.27 -11.37
N HIS A 28 -0.12 -10.44 -11.04
CA HIS A 28 -0.61 -11.71 -11.55
C HIS A 28 -2.10 -11.93 -11.22
N HIS A 29 -2.51 -11.64 -9.98
CA HIS A 29 -3.92 -11.73 -9.59
C HIS A 29 -4.79 -10.67 -10.27
N MET A 30 -4.30 -9.45 -10.47
CA MET A 30 -5.05 -8.42 -11.21
C MET A 30 -5.24 -8.79 -12.69
N GLN A 31 -4.24 -9.43 -13.31
CA GLN A 31 -4.38 -9.94 -14.69
C GLN A 31 -5.50 -10.99 -14.77
N GLN A 32 -5.48 -11.99 -13.90
CA GLN A 32 -6.51 -13.03 -13.85
C GLN A 32 -7.90 -12.45 -13.57
N ALA A 33 -8.00 -11.45 -12.69
CA ALA A 33 -9.26 -10.76 -12.40
C ALA A 33 -9.80 -10.01 -13.63
N LEU A 34 -8.94 -9.27 -14.34
CA LEU A 34 -9.35 -8.58 -15.56
C LEU A 34 -9.73 -9.56 -16.68
N GLU A 35 -9.01 -10.66 -16.83
CA GLU A 35 -9.32 -11.70 -17.83
C GLU A 35 -10.68 -12.34 -17.56
N SER A 36 -11.00 -12.62 -16.30
CA SER A 36 -12.27 -13.23 -15.88
C SER A 36 -13.46 -12.25 -15.82
N THR A 37 -13.24 -10.96 -16.05
CA THR A 37 -14.31 -9.95 -16.08
C THR A 37 -14.76 -9.68 -17.52
N PRO A 38 -15.95 -10.14 -17.95
CA PRO A 38 -16.39 -10.04 -19.33
C PRO A 38 -16.81 -8.62 -19.74
N ASP A 39 -17.28 -7.80 -18.78
CA ASP A 39 -17.86 -6.47 -19.05
C ASP A 39 -16.81 -5.36 -19.25
N ILE A 40 -15.52 -5.69 -19.13
CA ILE A 40 -14.43 -4.75 -19.38
C ILE A 40 -13.88 -5.04 -20.77
N ASP A 41 -13.85 -4.04 -21.64
CA ASP A 41 -13.28 -4.18 -22.98
C ASP A 41 -11.75 -4.28 -22.98
N ALA A 42 -11.17 -4.80 -24.06
CA ALA A 42 -9.73 -5.07 -24.14
C ALA A 42 -8.84 -3.83 -23.95
N ASP A 43 -9.26 -2.68 -24.49
CA ASP A 43 -8.50 -1.43 -24.43
C ASP A 43 -8.53 -0.84 -23.01
N SER A 44 -9.68 -0.95 -22.33
CA SER A 44 -9.78 -0.63 -20.90
C SER A 44 -8.95 -1.58 -20.02
N LYS A 45 -8.90 -2.89 -20.31
CA LYS A 45 -8.01 -3.83 -19.58
C LYS A 45 -6.54 -3.42 -19.70
N ILE A 46 -6.09 -2.99 -20.88
CA ILE A 46 -4.71 -2.51 -21.11
C ILE A 46 -4.43 -1.26 -20.27
N ARG A 47 -5.31 -0.26 -20.31
CA ARG A 47 -5.16 0.96 -19.49
C ARG A 47 -5.11 0.66 -18.00
N MET A 48 -6.02 -0.18 -17.51
CA MET A 48 -6.06 -0.59 -16.10
C MET A 48 -4.78 -1.32 -15.70
N MET A 49 -4.30 -2.25 -16.53
CA MET A 49 -3.08 -2.99 -16.21
C MET A 49 -1.85 -2.09 -16.19
N ASN A 50 -1.75 -1.11 -17.09
CA ASN A 50 -0.68 -0.11 -17.06
C ASN A 50 -0.71 0.72 -15.76
N PHE A 51 -1.90 1.16 -15.35
CA PHE A 51 -2.09 1.89 -14.10
C PHE A 51 -1.72 1.04 -12.87
N PHE A 52 -2.19 -0.22 -12.82
CA PHE A 52 -1.88 -1.16 -11.75
C PHE A 52 -0.39 -1.46 -11.68
N ARG A 53 0.27 -1.71 -12.81
CA ARG A 53 1.71 -1.96 -12.87
C ARG A 53 2.51 -0.79 -12.33
N HIS A 54 2.22 0.43 -12.80
CA HIS A 54 2.89 1.63 -12.29
C HIS A 54 2.68 1.80 -10.78
N THR A 55 1.44 1.66 -10.32
CA THR A 55 1.09 1.85 -8.91
C THR A 55 1.72 0.79 -8.01
N ALA A 56 1.76 -0.47 -8.44
CA ALA A 56 2.38 -1.55 -7.68
C ALA A 56 3.87 -1.27 -7.42
N PHE A 57 4.62 -0.87 -8.45
CA PHE A 57 6.04 -0.52 -8.28
C PHE A 57 6.26 0.84 -7.60
N PHE A 58 5.34 1.79 -7.73
CA PHE A 58 5.36 3.02 -6.92
C PHE A 58 5.24 2.72 -5.42
N LEU A 59 4.43 1.73 -5.03
CA LEU A 59 4.34 1.27 -3.65
C LEU A 59 5.60 0.53 -3.19
N VAL A 60 6.26 -0.23 -4.06
CA VAL A 60 7.57 -0.85 -3.77
C VAL A 60 8.63 0.22 -3.48
N ALA A 61 8.73 1.24 -4.33
CA ALA A 61 9.63 2.37 -4.08
C ALA A 61 9.28 3.07 -2.74
N GLY A 62 7.99 3.21 -2.44
CA GLY A 62 7.53 3.72 -1.14
C GLY A 62 7.89 2.81 0.05
N ASP A 63 8.02 1.50 -0.16
CA ASP A 63 8.46 0.50 0.82
C ASP A 63 9.97 0.59 1.08
N GLU A 64 10.76 0.68 0.02
CA GLU A 64 12.22 0.81 0.08
C GLU A 64 12.67 2.11 0.76
N LEU A 65 11.88 3.18 0.63
CA LEU A 65 12.13 4.46 1.31
C LEU A 65 11.72 4.48 2.79
N LYS A 66 11.11 3.41 3.32
CA LYS A 66 10.81 3.32 4.76
C LYS A 66 12.11 3.22 5.54
N SER A 67 12.45 4.25 6.31
CA SER A 67 13.58 4.16 7.25
C SER A 67 13.31 3.07 8.29
N PRO A 68 14.25 2.16 8.57
CA PRO A 68 14.06 1.06 9.53
C PRO A 68 13.86 1.54 10.99
N ASN A 69 14.02 2.84 11.26
CA ASN A 69 14.10 3.39 12.61
C ASN A 69 12.80 4.03 13.14
N GLN A 70 11.65 3.72 12.53
CA GLN A 70 10.34 4.14 13.06
C GLN A 70 9.69 3.02 13.87
N GLN A 71 10.38 2.56 14.91
CA GLN A 71 9.69 2.06 16.10
C GLN A 71 8.80 3.22 16.58
N PRO A 72 7.50 3.01 16.87
CA PRO A 72 6.75 4.00 17.61
C PRO A 72 7.48 4.12 18.95
N LEU A 73 8.18 5.23 19.17
CA LEU A 73 8.68 5.55 20.50
C LEU A 73 7.44 5.80 21.36
N CYS A 74 6.94 4.73 21.99
CA CYS A 74 6.01 4.81 23.08
C CYS A 74 6.73 5.57 24.19
N LYS A 75 6.68 6.91 24.15
CA LYS A 75 7.04 7.75 25.30
C LYS A 75 5.96 7.47 26.35
N HIS A 76 6.15 6.41 27.13
CA HIS A 76 5.50 6.30 28.43
C HIS A 76 5.98 7.52 29.20
N GLY A 77 5.10 8.52 29.32
CA GLY A 77 5.32 9.66 30.18
C GLY A 77 5.38 9.17 31.62
N THR A 78 6.59 8.90 32.12
CA THR A 78 6.89 8.89 33.54
C THR A 78 6.70 10.32 34.05
N SER A 79 5.50 10.64 34.52
CA SER A 79 5.32 11.75 35.45
C SER A 79 5.24 11.17 36.85
N ASN A 80 6.36 11.27 37.56
CA ASN A 80 6.39 11.20 39.02
C ASN A 80 5.37 12.20 39.58
N GLN A 81 4.50 11.75 40.49
CA GLN A 81 3.97 12.60 41.54
C GLN A 81 4.33 12.01 42.91
N LEU A 82 4.95 12.89 43.70
CA LEU A 82 5.52 12.70 45.04
C LEU A 82 4.48 12.40 46.14
N PRO A 83 4.91 11.94 47.33
CA PRO A 83 4.02 11.56 48.41
C PRO A 83 3.46 12.77 49.17
N MET A 84 2.23 12.63 49.66
CA MET A 84 1.71 13.24 50.88
C MET A 84 0.92 12.17 51.63
#